data_AF-A0A353ZWL9-F1
#
_entry.id   AF-A0A353ZWL9-F1
#
_cell.length_a   1.000
_cell.length_b   1.000
_cell.length_c   1.000
_cell.angle_alpha   90.00
_cell.angle_beta   90.00
_cell.angle_gamma   90.00
#
_symmetry.space_group_name_H-M   'P 1'
#
loop_
_entity.id
_entity.type
_entity.pdbx_description
1 polymer ?
#
loop_
_entity_poly.entity_id
_entity_poly.type
_entity_poly.pdbx_seq_one_letter_code
_entity_poly.pdbx_strand_id
1 'polypeptide(L)'
;MMDGWYGNGWGVGAWVAMALLMLIFWGGVVAVVMLLVRRAHPGEGPAALRPPYHDAERILNERFARGEIDEQEFTARRTALRRQE
;
A
#
# COMPACT_ATOMS: atom_id res chain seq x y z
N MET A 1 35.06 17.15 47.23
CA MET A 1 34.96 15.82 46.60
C MET A 1 33.56 15.33 46.89
N MET A 2 32.61 15.76 46.07
CA MET A 2 31.21 15.31 46.10
C MET A 2 30.86 15.16 44.64
N ASP A 3 31.37 14.07 44.09
CA ASP A 3 31.44 13.83 42.67
C ASP A 3 30.07 13.31 42.24
N GLY A 4 29.50 14.00 41.26
CA GLY A 4 28.09 13.95 40.88
C GLY A 4 27.53 12.55 40.72
N TRP A 5 26.68 12.17 41.66
CA TRP A 5 25.82 10.99 41.60
C TRP A 5 24.58 11.27 40.72
N TYR A 6 24.78 11.89 39.55
CA TYR A 6 23.74 12.26 38.57
C TYR A 6 23.83 11.42 37.28
N GLY A 7 24.37 10.20 37.36
CA GLY A 7 24.80 9.47 36.16
C GLY A 7 24.07 8.17 35.82
N ASN A 8 23.11 7.68 36.62
CA ASN A 8 22.75 6.26 36.54
C ASN A 8 21.25 5.90 36.47
N GLY A 9 20.37 6.81 36.04
CA GLY A 9 18.92 6.55 36.06
C GLY A 9 18.29 6.10 34.73
N TRP A 10 18.83 6.55 33.61
CA TRP A 10 18.25 6.32 32.28
C TRP A 10 19.34 5.85 31.33
N GLY A 11 19.91 4.68 31.62
CA GLY A 11 20.91 4.05 30.76
C GLY A 11 20.37 3.80 29.36
N VAL A 12 21.27 3.47 28.43
CA VAL A 12 20.98 3.16 27.02
C VAL A 12 19.74 2.26 26.84
N GLY A 13 19.48 1.34 27.78
CA GLY A 13 18.28 0.49 27.78
C GLY A 13 16.96 1.25 27.84
N ALA A 14 16.85 2.32 28.64
CA ALA A 14 15.64 3.14 28.72
C ALA A 14 15.41 3.92 27.41
N TRP A 15 16.49 4.43 26.80
CA TRP A 15 16.41 5.11 25.50
C TRP A 15 16.00 4.16 24.37
N VAL A 16 16.58 2.96 24.33
CA VAL A 16 16.21 1.91 23.37
C VAL A 16 14.76 1.47 23.55
N ALA A 17 14.31 1.25 24.79
CA ALA A 17 12.92 0.90 25.07
C ALA A 17 11.95 2.00 24.60
N MET A 18 12.30 3.27 24.82
CA MET A 18 11.49 4.40 24.34
C MET A 18 11.42 4.47 22.81
N ALA A 19 12.56 4.31 22.14
CA ALA A 19 12.62 4.27 20.67
C ALA A 19 11.81 3.10 20.09
N LEU A 20 11.87 1.92 20.74
CA LEU A 20 11.12 0.75 20.32
C LEU A 20 9.61 0.96 20.45
N LEU A 21 9.16 1.50 21.58
CA LEU A 21 7.75 1.83 21.81
C LEU A 21 7.24 2.85 20.81
N MET A 22 8.04 3.88 20.52
CA MET A 22 7.74 4.88 19.50
C MET A 22 7.59 4.23 18.12
N LEU A 23 8.49 3.32 17.75
CA LEU A 23 8.45 2.63 16.46
C LEU A 23 7.23 1.70 16.34
N ILE A 24 6.88 0.98 17.41
CA ILE A 24 5.68 0.14 17.48
C ILE A 24 4.42 1.01 17.35
N PHE A 25 4.38 2.16 18.04
CA PHE A 25 3.28 3.11 17.94
C PHE A 25 3.10 3.59 16.50
N TRP A 26 4.16 4.08 15.85
CA TRP A 26 4.11 4.52 14.46
C TRP A 26 3.77 3.38 13.49
N GLY A 27 4.35 2.19 13.69
CA GLY A 27 4.03 1.01 12.89
C GLY A 27 2.55 0.63 13.01
N GLY A 28 1.98 0.70 14.21
CA GLY A 28 0.55 0.50 14.45
C GLY A 28 -0.31 1.56 13.78
N VAL A 29 0.05 2.85 13.88
CA VAL A 29 -0.65 3.95 13.21
C VAL A 29 -0.66 3.74 11.69
N VAL A 30 0.50 3.43 11.09
CA VAL A 30 0.60 3.15 9.65
C VAL A 30 -0.25 1.94 9.26
N ALA A 31 -0.22 0.86 10.05
CA ALA A 31 -1.03 -0.34 9.79
C ALA A 31 -2.53 -0.03 9.84
N VAL A 32 -2.98 0.78 10.79
CA VAL A 32 -4.38 1.22 10.89
C VAL A 32 -4.77 2.08 9.69
N VAL A 33 -3.93 3.05 9.32
CA VAL A 33 -4.17 3.88 8.12
C VAL A 33 -4.27 3.02 6.88
N MET A 34 -3.35 2.06 6.71
CA MET A 34 -3.36 1.13 5.57
C MET A 34 -4.63 0.27 5.57
N LEU A 35 -5.08 -0.21 6.74
CA LEU A 35 -6.31 -1.00 6.86
C LEU A 35 -7.57 -0.18 6.52
N LEU A 36 -7.61 1.09 6.93
CA LEU A 36 -8.71 2.01 6.61
C LEU A 36 -8.75 2.32 5.12
N VAL A 37 -7.61 2.67 4.52
CA VAL A 37 -7.50 2.90 3.07
C VAL A 37 -7.84 1.64 2.27
N ARG A 38 -7.41 0.46 2.74
CA ARG A 38 -7.74 -0.84 2.13
C ARG A 38 -9.24 -1.15 2.21
N ARG A 39 -9.93 -0.76 3.28
CA ARG A 39 -11.38 -0.93 3.41
C ARG A 39 -12.18 0.07 2.59
N ALA A 40 -11.66 1.28 2.39
CA ALA A 40 -12.29 2.32 1.59
C ALA A 40 -12.22 2.04 0.07
N HIS A 41 -11.29 1.20 -0.39
CA HIS A 41 -11.19 0.74 -1.78
C HIS A 41 -11.33 -0.78 -1.89
N PRO A 42 -12.55 -1.35 -1.91
CA PRO A 42 -12.76 -2.77 -2.17
C PRO A 42 -12.32 -3.24 -3.58
N GLY A 43 -12.02 -2.34 -4.51
CA GLY A 43 -11.68 -2.65 -5.91
C GLY A 43 -10.21 -2.49 -6.31
N GLU A 44 -9.44 -1.69 -5.57
CA GLU A 44 -8.07 -1.32 -5.95
C GLU A 44 -7.09 -1.80 -4.87
N GLY A 45 -6.79 -3.10 -4.90
CA GLY A 45 -5.60 -3.63 -4.23
C GLY A 45 -4.32 -2.91 -4.69
N PRO A 46 -3.21 -3.00 -3.93
CA PRO A 46 -2.03 -2.16 -4.15
C PRO A 46 -1.55 -2.25 -5.60
N ALA A 47 -1.74 -1.17 -6.35
CA ALA A 47 -1.29 -0.98 -7.74
C ALA A 47 0.24 -0.85 -7.85
N ALA A 48 0.99 -1.42 -6.91
CA ALA A 48 2.45 -1.28 -6.83
C ALA A 48 3.20 -2.45 -7.50
N LEU A 49 2.51 -3.49 -7.99
CA LEU A 49 3.15 -4.65 -8.62
C LEU A 49 2.31 -5.33 -9.72
N ARG A 50 1.23 -4.71 -10.21
CA ARG A 50 0.46 -5.32 -11.31
C ARG A 50 1.09 -4.95 -12.66
N PRO A 51 1.34 -5.93 -13.54
CA PRO A 51 1.84 -5.66 -14.89
C PRO A 51 0.92 -4.64 -15.59
N PRO A 52 1.45 -3.75 -16.46
CA PRO A 52 0.69 -2.75 -17.20
C PRO A 52 -0.55 -3.30 -17.91
N TYR A 53 -0.50 -4.58 -18.25
CA TYR A 53 -1.59 -5.38 -18.80
C TYR A 53 -2.88 -5.35 -17.96
N HIS A 54 -2.77 -5.49 -16.63
CA HIS A 54 -3.95 -5.54 -15.75
C HIS A 54 -4.66 -4.19 -15.66
N ASP A 55 -3.92 -3.09 -15.74
CA ASP A 55 -4.51 -1.74 -15.78
C ASP A 55 -5.22 -1.50 -17.12
N ALA A 56 -4.65 -1.97 -18.23
CA ALA A 56 -5.26 -1.88 -19.56
C ALA A 56 -6.57 -2.67 -19.66
N GLU A 57 -6.63 -3.89 -19.11
CA GLU A 57 -7.87 -4.69 -19.05
C GLU A 57 -8.94 -4.03 -18.17
N ARG A 58 -8.57 -3.44 -17.02
CA ARG A 58 -9.52 -2.73 -16.16
C ARG A 58 -10.14 -1.52 -16.86
N ILE A 59 -9.33 -0.71 -17.53
CA ILE A 59 -9.81 0.45 -18.31
C ILE A 59 -10.75 0.01 -19.44
N LEU A 60 -10.45 -1.12 -20.09
CA LEU A 60 -11.28 -1.66 -21.17
C LEU A 60 -12.64 -2.13 -20.63
N ASN A 61 -12.66 -2.85 -19.51
CA ASN A 61 -13.89 -3.30 -18.85
C ASN A 61 -14.76 -2.13 -18.37
N GLU A 62 -14.14 -1.06 -17.85
CA GLU A 62 -14.87 0.11 -17.38
C GLU A 62 -15.55 0.86 -18.54
N ARG A 63 -14.88 0.97 -19.69
CA ARG A 63 -15.45 1.59 -20.91
C ARG A 63 -16.54 0.72 -21.55
N PHE A 64 -16.39 -0.60 -21.50
CA PHE A 64 -17.44 -1.53 -21.93
C PHE A 64 -18.68 -1.42 -21.03
N ALA A 65 -18.51 -1.35 -19.71
CA ALA A 65 -19.61 -1.16 -18.77
C ALA A 65 -20.32 0.20 -18.92
N ARG A 66 -19.59 1.23 -19.35
CA ARG A 66 -20.15 2.55 -19.73
C ARG A 66 -20.82 2.55 -21.10
N GLY A 67 -20.71 1.47 -21.88
CA GLY A 67 -21.24 1.38 -23.25
C GLY A 67 -20.48 2.25 -24.26
N GLU A 68 -19.28 2.73 -23.91
CA GLU A 68 -18.44 3.55 -24.81
C GLU A 68 -17.74 2.68 -25.88
N ILE A 69 -17.68 1.37 -25.68
CA ILE A 69 -17.01 0.40 -26.55
C ILE A 69 -17.94 -0.78 -26.82
N ASP A 70 -18.05 -1.17 -28.08
CA ASP A 70 -18.85 -2.31 -28.54
C ASP A 70 -18.15 -3.66 -28.26
N GLU A 71 -18.93 -4.74 -28.16
CA GLU A 71 -18.44 -6.08 -27.83
C GLU A 71 -17.38 -6.60 -28.83
N GLN A 72 -17.52 -6.24 -30.11
CA GLN A 72 -16.53 -6.61 -31.14
C GLN A 72 -15.18 -5.93 -30.89
N GLU A 73 -15.19 -4.67 -30.49
CA GLU A 73 -14.00 -3.88 -30.21
C GLU A 73 -13.34 -4.30 -28.89
N PHE A 74 -14.15 -4.64 -27.88
CA PHE A 74 -13.68 -5.24 -26.64
C PHE A 74 -12.87 -6.52 -26.90
N THR A 75 -13.43 -7.41 -27.72
CA THR A 75 -12.82 -8.72 -28.02
C THR A 75 -11.51 -8.57 -28.81
N ALA A 76 -11.47 -7.65 -29.78
CA ALA A 76 -10.28 -7.36 -30.56
C ALA A 76 -9.13 -6.81 -29.70
N ARG A 77 -9.43 -5.83 -28.83
CA ARG A 77 -8.43 -5.21 -27.94
C ARG A 77 -7.94 -6.17 -26.85
N ARG A 78 -8.82 -7.00 -26.31
CA ARG A 78 -8.45 -8.05 -25.34
C ARG A 78 -7.54 -9.11 -25.95
N THR A 79 -7.81 -9.51 -27.20
CA THR A 79 -6.96 -10.47 -27.92
C THR A 79 -5.59 -9.88 -28.27
N ALA A 80 -5.54 -8.59 -28.62
CA ALA A 80 -4.30 -7.87 -28.89
C ALA A 80 -3.42 -7.76 -27.65
N LEU A 81 -4.03 -7.42 -26.50
CA LEU A 81 -3.33 -7.39 -25.22
C LEU A 81 -2.75 -8.77 -24.87
N ARG A 82 -3.54 -9.85 -25.00
CA ARG A 82 -3.11 -11.22 -24.65
C ARG A 82 -1.95 -11.76 -25.50
N ARG A 83 -1.71 -11.19 -26.68
CA ARG A 83 -0.60 -11.56 -27.58
C ARG A 83 0.72 -10.86 -27.21
N GLN A 84 0.70 -9.89 -26.29
CA GLN A 84 1.89 -9.18 -25.82
C GLN A 84 2.54 -9.83 -24.58
N GLU A 85 1.97 -10.93 -24.07
CA GLU A 85 2.60 -11.86 -23.12
C GLU A 85 3.37 -12.97 -23.86
#